data_AF-A0A1Q3N0H2-F1
#
_entry.id   AF-A0A1Q3N0H2-F1
#
_cell.length_a   1.000
_cell.length_b   1.000
_cell.length_c   1.000
_cell.angle_alpha   90.00
_cell.angle_beta   90.00
_cell.angle_gamma   90.00
#
_symmetry.space_group_name_H-M   'P 1'
#
loop_
_entity.id
_entity.type
_entity.pdbx_description
1 polymer ?
#
loop_
_entity_poly.entity_id
_entity_poly.type
_entity_poly.pdbx_seq_one_letter_code
_entity_poly.pdbx_strand_id
1 'polypeptide(L)'
;MKKLCFLLVMSLFASSAVKAQWQKVYVPGTASYNGFISAPDNETIYLYATDSSFNYNLMKSTDKGKTWTSKFQLFIGFFGTLNVQFINRDTGIVATTLAAFLTRDGGNTWDTLKSGDGEPFGYRLAEMQLGSTSLYANYREGDTMSKIDVSHDLGATWQNVLSIPYSGPQDCYMSFTDRNHGYIHHTTYPDYLLHTSDGGATFDTLRSTVPGAERISSLRYTSNSTGIIGRAYQSYISTTGSFPEDTVSLIPGDSLLIRDHIQTGNHLYAVLNMDSRLLHYDISSGQWEVDTAWRDNDFLSDIAGMPDGSILVNTNTALYMKRADGHVGTKNIPAPNKITIYPNPSEDKLYMKHAPHLRFSSAYILDYSGRRHLSVPFPQQDIDISALQPGYYILELQTTDNKSIRETFMKL
;
A
#
# COMPACT_ATOMS: atom_id res chain seq x y z
N MET A 1 -15.08 13.29 49.10
CA MET A 1 -15.90 12.92 47.92
C MET A 1 -15.68 13.79 46.68
N LYS A 2 -15.44 15.12 46.77
CA LYS A 2 -15.23 15.97 45.56
C LYS A 2 -13.89 15.76 44.81
N LYS A 3 -12.87 15.16 45.43
CA LYS A 3 -11.57 14.86 44.77
C LYS A 3 -11.56 13.54 43.98
N LEU A 4 -12.55 12.67 44.17
CA LEU A 4 -12.61 11.37 43.47
C LEU A 4 -13.25 11.48 42.08
N CYS A 5 -14.19 12.42 41.88
CA CYS A 5 -14.79 12.67 40.57
C CYS A 5 -13.83 13.36 39.58
N PHE A 6 -12.81 14.09 40.05
CA PHE A 6 -11.88 14.78 39.16
C PHE A 6 -10.84 13.83 38.53
N LEU A 7 -10.50 12.73 39.22
CA LEU A 7 -9.63 11.68 38.68
C LEU A 7 -10.38 10.77 37.69
N LEU A 8 -11.69 10.54 37.87
CA LEU A 8 -12.49 9.71 36.97
C LEU A 8 -12.80 10.40 35.63
N VAL A 9 -12.86 11.74 35.60
CA VAL A 9 -13.09 12.50 34.36
C VAL A 9 -11.79 12.64 33.54
N MET A 10 -10.61 12.63 34.17
CA MET A 10 -9.32 12.59 33.46
C MET A 10 -9.00 11.20 32.87
N SER A 11 -9.50 10.11 33.47
CA SER A 11 -9.35 8.76 32.89
C SER A 11 -10.30 8.48 31.71
N LEU A 12 -11.33 9.31 31.51
CA LEU A 12 -12.29 9.19 30.40
C LEU A 12 -11.86 9.91 29.12
N PHE A 13 -10.72 10.62 29.11
CA PHE A 13 -10.11 11.19 27.91
C PHE A 13 -8.84 10.45 27.45
N ALA A 14 -8.48 9.34 28.09
CA ALA A 14 -7.30 8.54 27.76
C ALA A 14 -7.66 7.27 26.97
N SER A 15 -8.41 7.42 25.87
CA SER A 15 -8.35 6.45 24.75
C SER A 15 -8.97 7.04 23.48
N SER A 16 -8.57 8.25 23.05
CA SER A 16 -8.53 8.43 21.61
C SER A 16 -7.34 7.62 21.13
N ALA A 17 -7.59 6.39 20.69
CA ALA A 17 -6.62 5.70 19.85
C ALA A 17 -6.33 6.67 18.70
N VAL A 18 -5.15 7.29 18.72
CA VAL A 18 -4.72 8.17 17.64
C VAL A 18 -4.61 7.25 16.42
N LYS A 19 -5.62 7.31 15.53
CA LYS A 19 -5.62 6.51 14.30
C LYS A 19 -4.30 6.76 13.57
N ALA A 20 -3.64 5.69 13.13
CA ALA A 20 -2.41 5.80 12.34
C ALA A 20 -2.62 6.78 11.18
N GLN A 21 -1.67 7.69 10.97
CA GLN A 21 -1.80 8.75 9.97
C GLN A 21 -1.13 8.37 8.65
N TRP A 22 -1.69 8.87 7.56
CA TRP A 22 -1.10 8.78 6.23
C TRP A 22 0.13 9.68 6.12
N GLN A 23 1.23 9.13 5.65
CA GLN A 23 2.48 9.83 5.41
C GLN A 23 2.82 9.82 3.93
N LYS A 24 3.06 11.00 3.35
CA LYS A 24 3.53 11.12 1.97
C LYS A 24 4.93 10.52 1.85
N VAL A 25 5.10 9.61 0.90
CA VAL A 25 6.37 8.99 0.53
C VAL A 25 6.93 9.76 -0.66
N TYR A 26 8.18 10.19 -0.57
CA TYR A 26 8.86 10.89 -1.66
C TYR A 26 9.51 9.88 -2.60
N VAL A 27 9.12 9.89 -3.88
CA VAL A 27 9.77 9.10 -4.92
C VAL A 27 10.50 10.05 -5.88
N PRO A 28 11.84 9.99 -5.94
CA PRO A 28 12.63 10.87 -6.80
C PRO A 28 12.31 10.70 -8.28
N GLY A 29 12.27 11.79 -9.03
CA GLY A 29 12.10 11.76 -10.50
C GLY A 29 10.68 11.46 -10.97
N THR A 30 9.72 11.20 -10.06
CA THR A 30 8.32 10.94 -10.40
C THR A 30 7.52 12.24 -10.54
N ALA A 31 6.86 12.41 -11.67
CA ALA A 31 5.95 13.54 -11.94
C ALA A 31 4.47 13.17 -11.81
N SER A 32 4.08 11.93 -12.12
CA SER A 32 2.72 11.43 -11.88
C SER A 32 2.73 9.99 -11.38
N TYR A 33 1.83 9.74 -10.44
CA TYR A 33 1.68 8.50 -9.69
C TYR A 33 0.46 7.69 -10.19
N ASN A 34 0.02 7.91 -11.43
CA ASN A 34 -1.14 7.24 -12.05
C ASN A 34 -0.94 5.74 -12.38
N GLY A 35 -0.03 5.04 -11.71
CA GLY A 35 0.29 3.64 -12.00
C GLY A 35 0.06 2.69 -10.85
N PHE A 36 0.73 1.54 -10.90
CA PHE A 36 0.51 0.40 -10.02
C PHE A 36 1.53 0.35 -8.88
N ILE A 37 1.13 -0.17 -7.73
CA ILE A 37 1.98 -0.46 -6.59
C ILE A 37 1.98 -1.96 -6.32
N SER A 38 3.15 -2.51 -6.00
CA SER A 38 3.24 -3.85 -5.41
C SER A 38 4.19 -3.83 -4.22
N ALA A 39 3.75 -4.39 -3.08
CA ALA A 39 4.54 -4.45 -1.86
C ALA A 39 4.62 -5.90 -1.36
N PRO A 40 5.50 -6.72 -1.96
CA PRO A 40 5.51 -8.17 -1.73
C PRO A 40 6.03 -8.59 -0.34
N ASP A 41 6.72 -7.70 0.36
CA ASP A 41 7.24 -7.95 1.70
C ASP A 41 7.26 -6.65 2.53
N ASN A 42 7.76 -6.73 3.76
CA ASN A 42 7.74 -5.60 4.69
C ASN A 42 8.69 -4.47 4.30
N GLU A 43 9.68 -4.66 3.45
CA GLU A 43 10.67 -3.62 3.13
C GLU A 43 10.63 -3.20 1.67
N THR A 44 10.18 -4.09 0.79
CA THR A 44 10.21 -3.90 -0.65
C THR A 44 8.92 -3.26 -1.16
N ILE A 45 9.07 -2.19 -1.93
CA ILE A 45 7.97 -1.53 -2.63
C ILE A 45 8.37 -1.34 -4.09
N TYR A 46 7.49 -1.76 -4.99
CA TYR A 46 7.53 -1.44 -6.39
C TYR A 46 6.46 -0.41 -6.69
N LEU A 47 6.84 0.65 -7.39
CA LEU A 47 5.93 1.68 -7.87
C LEU A 47 6.17 1.86 -9.36
N TYR A 48 5.13 1.68 -10.15
CA TYR A 48 5.13 2.04 -11.54
C TYR A 48 4.53 3.44 -11.70
N ALA A 49 5.32 4.39 -12.20
CA ALA A 49 4.94 5.80 -12.25
C ALA A 49 5.62 6.52 -13.42
N THR A 50 5.19 7.74 -13.76
CA THR A 50 5.77 8.49 -14.87
C THR A 50 6.71 9.60 -14.41
N ASP A 51 7.76 9.85 -15.18
CA ASP A 51 8.60 11.05 -15.02
C ASP A 51 7.98 12.28 -15.71
N SER A 52 8.66 13.43 -15.64
CA SER A 52 8.21 14.69 -16.24
C SER A 52 8.18 14.69 -17.77
N SER A 53 8.79 13.68 -18.39
CA SER A 53 8.81 13.46 -19.84
C SER A 53 7.79 12.40 -20.26
N PHE A 54 6.90 11.99 -19.36
CA PHE A 54 5.89 10.95 -19.58
C PHE A 54 6.48 9.57 -19.88
N ASN A 55 7.74 9.31 -19.50
CA ASN A 55 8.27 7.95 -19.55
C ASN A 55 7.77 7.19 -18.33
N TYR A 56 7.29 5.97 -18.56
CA TYR A 56 6.92 5.09 -17.47
C TYR A 56 8.15 4.37 -16.91
N ASN A 57 8.26 4.41 -15.58
CA ASN A 57 9.37 3.86 -14.84
C ASN A 57 8.84 2.93 -13.73
N LEU A 58 9.39 1.73 -13.65
CA LEU A 58 9.29 0.90 -12.47
C LEU A 58 10.39 1.31 -11.48
N MET A 59 9.96 1.91 -10.38
CA MET A 59 10.79 2.28 -9.25
C MET A 59 10.73 1.18 -8.19
N LYS A 60 11.88 0.83 -7.60
CA LYS A 60 11.98 -0.13 -6.50
C LYS A 60 12.60 0.53 -5.27
N SER A 61 12.00 0.32 -4.12
CA SER A 61 12.57 0.55 -2.79
C SER A 61 12.73 -0.78 -2.07
N THR A 62 13.75 -0.91 -1.22
CA THR A 62 13.99 -2.07 -0.35
C THR A 62 14.17 -1.65 1.10
N ASP A 63 13.67 -0.47 1.46
CA ASP A 63 13.82 0.16 2.78
C ASP A 63 12.57 0.93 3.22
N LYS A 64 11.39 0.41 2.88
CA LYS A 64 10.07 1.00 3.16
C LYS A 64 9.87 2.39 2.54
N GLY A 65 10.37 2.58 1.33
CA GLY A 65 10.17 3.81 0.56
C GLY A 65 11.08 4.97 0.97
N LYS A 66 12.17 4.72 1.71
CA LYS A 66 13.14 5.77 2.08
C LYS A 66 14.07 6.10 0.92
N THR A 67 14.52 5.09 0.19
CA THR A 67 15.32 5.22 -1.03
C THR A 67 14.72 4.42 -2.17
N TRP A 68 14.97 4.88 -3.39
CA TRP A 68 14.37 4.34 -4.61
C TRP A 68 15.41 4.23 -5.71
N THR A 69 15.31 3.17 -6.51
CA THR A 69 16.13 2.94 -7.70
C THR A 69 15.24 2.60 -8.88
N SER A 70 15.49 3.19 -10.05
CA SER A 70 14.81 2.79 -11.28
C SER A 70 15.30 1.40 -11.72
N LYS A 71 14.37 0.51 -12.02
CA LYS A 71 14.64 -0.87 -12.44
C LYS A 71 14.32 -1.12 -13.90
N PHE A 72 13.28 -0.46 -14.38
CA PHE A 72 12.77 -0.70 -15.71
C PHE A 72 12.19 0.59 -16.25
N GLN A 73 12.69 1.03 -17.39
CA GLN A 73 12.13 2.16 -18.11
C GLN A 73 11.56 1.64 -19.42
N LEU A 74 10.26 1.79 -19.57
CA LEU A 74 9.58 1.49 -20.82
C LEU A 74 9.47 2.77 -21.63
N PHE A 75 10.20 2.83 -22.75
CA PHE A 75 10.10 3.90 -23.75
C PHE A 75 8.84 3.76 -24.61
N ILE A 76 7.69 3.64 -23.98
CA ILE A 76 6.41 3.51 -24.69
C ILE A 76 5.41 4.49 -24.11
N GLY A 77 5.62 5.77 -24.45
CA GLY A 77 4.75 6.90 -24.09
C GLY A 77 3.32 6.86 -24.66
N PHE A 78 2.87 5.70 -25.17
CA PHE A 78 1.54 5.54 -25.77
C PHE A 78 0.83 4.22 -25.41
N PHE A 79 1.46 3.32 -24.65
CA PHE A 79 0.88 2.00 -24.39
C PHE A 79 0.55 1.83 -22.91
N GLY A 80 -0.73 1.55 -22.65
CA GLY A 80 -1.25 1.36 -21.29
C GLY A 80 -0.55 0.20 -20.59
N THR A 81 -0.32 0.37 -19.29
CA THR A 81 0.08 -0.75 -18.42
C THR A 81 -1.19 -1.42 -17.92
N LEU A 82 -1.24 -2.74 -18.05
CA LEU A 82 -2.37 -3.55 -17.62
C LEU A 82 -2.23 -3.93 -16.15
N ASN A 83 -1.01 -4.32 -15.74
CA ASN A 83 -0.77 -4.77 -14.37
C ASN A 83 0.72 -4.76 -14.00
N VAL A 84 1.02 -4.58 -12.72
CA VAL A 84 2.36 -4.80 -12.13
C VAL A 84 2.18 -5.56 -10.82
N GLN A 85 2.77 -6.75 -10.72
CA GLN A 85 2.64 -7.61 -9.53
C GLN A 85 3.97 -8.25 -9.17
N PHE A 86 4.34 -8.22 -7.90
CA PHE A 86 5.48 -8.93 -7.35
C PHE A 86 5.02 -9.85 -6.23
N ILE A 87 5.57 -11.06 -6.18
CA ILE A 87 5.27 -12.06 -5.13
C ILE A 87 6.35 -12.14 -4.05
N ASN A 88 7.54 -11.62 -4.36
CA ASN A 88 8.65 -11.49 -3.43
C ASN A 88 9.56 -10.36 -3.93
N ARG A 89 10.65 -10.12 -3.20
CA ARG A 89 11.61 -9.05 -3.52
C ARG A 89 12.23 -9.17 -4.91
N ASP A 90 12.22 -10.33 -5.56
CA ASP A 90 12.96 -10.60 -6.80
C ASP A 90 12.06 -11.02 -7.97
N THR A 91 10.91 -11.64 -7.72
CA THR A 91 10.05 -12.20 -8.77
C THR A 91 8.78 -11.39 -8.94
N GLY A 92 8.53 -10.94 -10.17
CA GLY A 92 7.34 -10.17 -10.50
C GLY A 92 7.11 -10.05 -12.00
N ILE A 93 5.94 -9.53 -12.36
CA ILE A 93 5.52 -9.27 -13.73
C ILE A 93 5.22 -7.80 -13.96
N VAL A 94 5.44 -7.38 -15.21
CA VAL A 94 4.91 -6.13 -15.76
C VAL A 94 4.15 -6.51 -17.03
N ALA A 95 2.83 -6.35 -17.00
CA ALA A 95 1.96 -6.58 -18.14
C ALA A 95 1.56 -5.25 -18.76
N THR A 96 1.75 -5.12 -20.06
CA THR A 96 1.40 -3.95 -20.87
C THR A 96 0.51 -4.37 -22.03
N THR A 97 -0.07 -3.41 -22.73
CA THR A 97 -0.83 -3.69 -23.95
C THR A 97 0.01 -4.23 -25.12
N LEU A 98 1.35 -4.28 -25.02
CA LEU A 98 2.22 -4.80 -26.08
C LEU A 98 2.95 -6.09 -25.71
N ALA A 99 3.14 -6.35 -24.44
CA ALA A 99 3.88 -7.50 -23.97
C ALA A 99 3.66 -7.68 -22.46
N ALA A 100 3.85 -8.91 -22.01
CA ALA A 100 4.06 -9.22 -20.60
C ALA A 100 5.52 -9.59 -20.40
N PHE A 101 6.09 -9.09 -19.31
CA PHE A 101 7.47 -9.33 -18.91
C PHE A 101 7.50 -9.95 -17.53
N LEU A 102 8.48 -10.83 -17.30
CA LEU A 102 8.74 -11.48 -16.03
C LEU A 102 10.18 -11.21 -15.60
N THR A 103 10.35 -10.84 -14.34
CA THR A 103 11.67 -10.74 -13.73
C THR A 103 11.83 -11.78 -12.63
N ARG A 104 13.08 -12.20 -12.40
CA ARG A 104 13.50 -13.12 -11.33
C ARG A 104 14.61 -12.55 -10.45
N ASP A 105 15.00 -11.31 -10.68
CA ASP A 105 16.11 -10.64 -10.01
C ASP A 105 15.75 -9.22 -9.54
N GLY A 106 14.46 -8.96 -9.36
CA GLY A 106 13.95 -7.72 -8.81
C GLY A 106 13.95 -6.57 -9.81
N GLY A 107 13.75 -6.92 -11.08
CA GLY A 107 13.62 -6.01 -12.21
C GLY A 107 14.94 -5.60 -12.84
N ASN A 108 16.07 -6.27 -12.57
CA ASN A 108 17.33 -5.97 -13.26
C ASN A 108 17.35 -6.58 -14.66
N THR A 109 16.76 -7.76 -14.83
CA THR A 109 16.54 -8.42 -16.12
C THR A 109 15.09 -8.87 -16.27
N TRP A 110 14.66 -8.97 -17.53
CA TRP A 110 13.27 -9.22 -17.90
C TRP A 110 13.19 -10.20 -19.07
N ASP A 111 12.43 -11.27 -18.87
CA ASP A 111 12.07 -12.22 -19.91
C ASP A 111 10.71 -11.85 -20.49
N THR A 112 10.56 -11.92 -21.82
CA THR A 112 9.25 -11.75 -22.48
C THR A 112 8.42 -13.03 -22.33
N LEU A 113 7.24 -12.89 -21.73
CA LEU A 113 6.26 -13.97 -21.61
C LEU A 113 5.53 -14.19 -22.94
N LYS A 114 5.30 -15.47 -23.24
CA LYS A 114 4.63 -15.96 -24.45
C LYS A 114 3.45 -16.84 -24.05
N SER A 115 2.39 -16.85 -24.84
CA SER A 115 1.25 -17.76 -24.68
C SER A 115 1.64 -19.21 -25.04
N GLY A 116 0.74 -20.17 -24.77
CA GLY A 116 0.99 -21.59 -25.06
C GLY A 116 1.21 -21.93 -26.54
N ASP A 117 0.85 -21.03 -27.45
CA ASP A 117 1.14 -21.10 -28.89
C ASP A 117 2.57 -20.66 -29.25
N GLY A 118 3.36 -20.17 -28.28
CA GLY A 118 4.73 -19.71 -28.47
C GLY A 118 4.85 -18.24 -28.93
N GLU A 119 3.75 -17.53 -29.09
CA GLU A 119 3.74 -16.12 -29.50
C GLU A 119 3.70 -15.18 -28.29
N PRO A 120 4.33 -14.00 -28.34
CA PRO A 120 4.17 -12.99 -27.29
C PRO A 120 2.69 -12.64 -27.09
N PHE A 121 2.25 -12.45 -25.85
CA PHE A 121 0.84 -12.12 -25.59
C PHE A 121 0.38 -10.88 -26.36
N GLY A 122 1.21 -9.83 -26.43
CA GLY A 122 0.91 -8.72 -27.33
C GLY A 122 -0.32 -7.91 -26.94
N TYR A 123 -0.92 -7.30 -27.95
CA TYR A 123 -2.23 -6.64 -27.90
C TYR A 123 -3.40 -7.59 -27.61
N ARG A 124 -3.14 -8.90 -27.57
CA ARG A 124 -4.15 -9.91 -27.23
C ARG A 124 -4.37 -9.98 -25.73
N LEU A 125 -3.40 -9.57 -24.91
CA LEU A 125 -3.50 -9.66 -23.46
C LEU A 125 -4.59 -8.73 -22.92
N ALA A 126 -5.57 -9.32 -22.24
CA ALA A 126 -6.60 -8.58 -21.54
C ALA A 126 -6.24 -8.42 -20.06
N GLU A 127 -5.79 -9.51 -19.43
CA GLU A 127 -5.47 -9.53 -18.00
C GLU A 127 -4.38 -10.58 -17.73
N MET A 128 -3.53 -10.32 -16.73
CA MET A 128 -2.57 -11.28 -16.22
C MET A 128 -2.50 -11.20 -14.70
N GLN A 129 -2.44 -12.36 -14.05
CA GLN A 129 -2.31 -12.50 -12.61
C GLN A 129 -1.12 -13.39 -12.25
N LEU A 130 -0.35 -12.97 -11.25
CA LEU A 130 0.77 -13.71 -10.69
C LEU A 130 0.39 -14.33 -9.34
N GLY A 131 0.47 -15.65 -9.26
CA GLY A 131 0.44 -16.43 -8.02
C GLY A 131 1.84 -16.79 -7.53
N SER A 132 1.94 -17.50 -6.41
CA SER A 132 3.23 -17.87 -5.78
C SER A 132 4.16 -18.68 -6.69
N THR A 133 3.60 -19.58 -7.50
CA THR A 133 4.32 -20.38 -8.50
C THR A 133 3.60 -20.45 -9.84
N SER A 134 2.49 -19.74 -9.98
CA SER A 134 1.62 -19.83 -11.15
C SER A 134 1.46 -18.49 -11.82
N LEU A 135 1.21 -18.51 -13.13
CA LEU A 135 0.72 -17.36 -13.88
C LEU A 135 -0.61 -17.73 -14.51
N TYR A 136 -1.50 -16.75 -14.57
CA TYR A 136 -2.81 -16.87 -15.20
C TYR A 136 -2.92 -15.75 -16.21
N ALA A 137 -3.32 -16.05 -17.44
CA ALA A 137 -3.42 -15.10 -18.52
C ALA A 137 -4.78 -15.21 -19.19
N ASN A 138 -5.48 -14.08 -19.31
CA ASN A 138 -6.62 -13.94 -20.19
C ASN A 138 -6.17 -13.17 -21.43
N TYR A 139 -6.37 -13.76 -22.60
CA TYR A 139 -6.04 -13.13 -23.87
C TYR A 139 -6.98 -13.54 -25.00
N ARG A 140 -6.97 -12.77 -26.07
CA ARG A 140 -7.81 -13.00 -27.25
C ARG A 140 -7.10 -13.89 -28.27
N GLU A 141 -7.79 -14.90 -28.77
CA GLU A 141 -7.37 -15.66 -29.95
C GLU A 141 -8.24 -15.24 -31.15
N GLY A 142 -7.66 -14.46 -32.05
CA GLY A 142 -8.40 -13.80 -33.12
C GLY A 142 -9.48 -12.86 -32.57
N ASP A 143 -10.56 -12.70 -33.33
CA ASP A 143 -11.66 -11.78 -32.99
C ASP A 143 -12.87 -12.49 -32.35
N THR A 144 -12.78 -13.81 -32.12
CA THR A 144 -13.94 -14.65 -31.77
C THR A 144 -13.78 -15.48 -30.51
N MET A 145 -12.60 -15.48 -29.87
CA MET A 145 -12.33 -16.35 -28.72
C MET A 145 -11.55 -15.60 -27.63
N SER A 146 -11.98 -15.75 -26.37
CA SER A 146 -11.18 -15.44 -25.19
C SER A 146 -10.62 -16.74 -24.62
N LYS A 147 -9.33 -16.74 -24.32
CA LYS A 147 -8.58 -17.88 -23.75
C LYS A 147 -8.10 -17.54 -22.36
N ILE A 148 -8.23 -18.52 -21.47
CA ILE A 148 -7.60 -18.50 -20.16
C ILE A 148 -6.54 -19.60 -20.16
N ASP A 149 -5.29 -19.18 -20.05
CA ASP A 149 -4.14 -20.09 -19.92
C ASP A 149 -3.57 -19.99 -18.51
N VAL A 150 -3.11 -21.14 -18.02
CA VAL A 150 -2.44 -21.29 -16.72
C VAL A 150 -1.05 -21.85 -16.94
N SER A 151 -0.09 -21.27 -16.24
CA SER A 151 1.25 -21.81 -16.08
C SER A 151 1.47 -22.12 -14.61
N HIS A 152 2.11 -23.26 -14.31
CA HIS A 152 2.50 -23.65 -12.96
C HIS A 152 4.02 -23.62 -12.73
N ASP A 153 4.75 -23.05 -13.68
CA ASP A 153 6.21 -22.93 -13.68
C ASP A 153 6.66 -21.51 -14.05
N LEU A 154 5.83 -20.52 -13.70
CA LEU A 154 6.05 -19.10 -13.93
C LEU A 154 6.37 -18.77 -15.40
N GLY A 155 5.57 -19.32 -16.32
CA GLY A 155 5.52 -18.95 -17.73
C GLY A 155 6.46 -19.74 -18.64
N ALA A 156 7.10 -20.81 -18.15
CA ALA A 156 7.92 -21.68 -18.98
C ALA A 156 7.06 -22.63 -19.82
N THR A 157 5.96 -23.12 -19.26
CA THR A 157 4.93 -23.88 -19.96
C THR A 157 3.54 -23.33 -19.62
N TRP A 158 2.63 -23.40 -20.59
CA TRP A 158 1.26 -22.92 -20.47
C TRP A 158 0.30 -24.01 -20.91
N GLN A 159 -0.83 -24.08 -20.20
CA GLN A 159 -1.95 -24.95 -20.52
C GLN A 159 -3.20 -24.09 -20.69
N ASN A 160 -3.90 -24.25 -21.81
CA ASN A 160 -5.23 -23.68 -21.96
C ASN A 160 -6.20 -24.45 -21.06
N VAL A 161 -6.87 -23.74 -20.15
CA VAL A 161 -7.86 -24.32 -19.24
C VAL A 161 -9.28 -23.95 -19.63
N LEU A 162 -9.45 -22.84 -20.34
CA LEU A 162 -10.75 -22.38 -20.78
C LEU A 162 -10.66 -21.62 -22.10
N SER A 163 -11.65 -21.85 -22.96
CA SER A 163 -11.83 -21.17 -24.23
C SER A 163 -13.30 -20.79 -24.37
N ILE A 164 -13.61 -19.50 -24.43
CA ILE A 164 -14.98 -18.99 -24.47
C ILE A 164 -15.21 -18.24 -25.79
N PRO A 165 -16.21 -18.63 -26.59
CA PRO A 165 -16.62 -17.88 -27.76
C PRO A 165 -17.06 -16.47 -27.39
N TYR A 166 -16.59 -15.50 -28.16
CA TYR A 166 -16.79 -14.09 -27.90
C TYR A 166 -17.16 -13.32 -29.17
N SER A 167 -18.00 -12.28 -29.03
CA SER A 167 -18.39 -11.40 -30.13
C SER A 167 -18.40 -9.93 -29.67
N GLY A 168 -17.27 -9.22 -29.86
CA GLY A 168 -17.18 -7.76 -29.68
C GLY A 168 -15.84 -7.26 -29.10
N PRO A 169 -15.85 -6.28 -28.15
CA PRO A 169 -14.65 -5.74 -27.47
C PRO A 169 -14.43 -6.10 -25.97
N GLN A 170 -15.19 -7.02 -25.37
CA GLN A 170 -15.28 -7.27 -23.93
C GLN A 170 -14.52 -8.53 -23.54
N ASP A 171 -13.85 -8.46 -22.40
CA ASP A 171 -12.95 -9.49 -21.90
C ASP A 171 -13.56 -10.23 -20.70
N CYS A 172 -13.06 -11.42 -20.40
CA CYS A 172 -13.34 -12.05 -19.11
C CYS A 172 -12.60 -11.33 -17.97
N TYR A 173 -13.19 -11.33 -16.77
CA TYR A 173 -12.42 -11.06 -15.56
C TYR A 173 -12.00 -12.38 -14.95
N MET A 174 -10.78 -12.46 -14.44
CA MET A 174 -10.31 -13.64 -13.72
C MET A 174 -9.74 -13.27 -12.36
N SER A 175 -9.94 -14.15 -11.38
CA SER A 175 -9.32 -14.03 -10.08
C SER A 175 -9.04 -15.41 -9.49
N PHE A 176 -7.76 -15.76 -9.46
CA PHE A 176 -7.25 -16.98 -8.84
C PHE A 176 -6.72 -16.68 -7.45
N THR A 177 -7.19 -17.39 -6.45
CA THR A 177 -6.78 -17.18 -5.05
C THR A 177 -5.58 -18.06 -4.69
N ASP A 178 -5.49 -19.22 -5.32
CA ASP A 178 -4.35 -20.12 -5.23
C ASP A 178 -4.21 -20.97 -6.51
N ARG A 179 -3.33 -21.99 -6.47
CA ARG A 179 -3.06 -22.85 -7.62
C ARG A 179 -4.29 -23.63 -8.10
N ASN A 180 -5.18 -23.98 -7.20
CA ASN A 180 -6.31 -24.86 -7.44
C ASN A 180 -7.62 -24.06 -7.55
N HIS A 181 -7.73 -22.93 -6.87
CA HIS A 181 -8.96 -22.17 -6.76
C HIS A 181 -8.94 -20.90 -7.61
N GLY A 182 -9.99 -20.70 -8.40
CA GLY A 182 -10.15 -19.49 -9.18
C GLY A 182 -11.55 -19.26 -9.71
N TYR A 183 -11.82 -18.01 -10.05
CA TYR A 183 -13.12 -17.53 -10.49
C TYR A 183 -12.96 -16.78 -11.80
N ILE A 184 -13.88 -17.01 -12.73
CA ILE A 184 -13.87 -16.38 -14.06
C ILE A 184 -15.27 -15.87 -14.35
N HIS A 185 -15.38 -14.60 -14.71
CA HIS A 185 -16.65 -14.02 -15.15
C HIS A 185 -16.57 -13.63 -16.62
N HIS A 186 -17.58 -14.04 -17.39
CA HIS A 186 -17.70 -13.65 -18.78
C HIS A 186 -18.66 -12.48 -18.94
N THR A 187 -18.21 -11.39 -19.55
CA THR A 187 -19.00 -10.15 -19.66
C THR A 187 -20.19 -10.24 -20.61
N THR A 188 -20.12 -11.08 -21.66
CA THR A 188 -21.27 -11.29 -22.59
C THR A 188 -22.35 -12.17 -21.98
N TYR A 189 -21.97 -13.05 -21.06
CA TYR A 189 -22.87 -13.99 -20.42
C TYR A 189 -22.92 -13.66 -18.93
N PRO A 190 -23.60 -12.54 -18.56
CA PRO A 190 -23.48 -11.94 -17.23
C PRO A 190 -23.88 -12.88 -16.09
N ASP A 191 -24.70 -13.90 -16.38
CA ASP A 191 -25.16 -14.90 -15.42
C ASP A 191 -24.14 -16.01 -15.11
N TYR A 192 -22.99 -16.01 -15.80
CA TYR A 192 -21.98 -17.08 -15.75
C TYR A 192 -20.75 -16.62 -14.98
N LEU A 193 -20.75 -16.91 -13.68
CA LEU A 193 -19.54 -16.95 -12.88
C LEU A 193 -19.07 -18.41 -12.83
N LEU A 194 -17.88 -18.67 -13.35
CA LEU A 194 -17.25 -19.98 -13.32
C LEU A 194 -16.33 -20.06 -12.11
N HIS A 195 -16.29 -21.22 -11.49
CA HIS A 195 -15.40 -21.53 -10.37
C HIS A 195 -14.65 -22.82 -10.66
N THR A 196 -13.36 -22.84 -10.38
CA THR A 196 -12.55 -24.06 -10.37
C THR A 196 -11.96 -24.27 -8.99
N SER A 197 -11.86 -25.54 -8.59
CA SER A 197 -11.17 -25.99 -7.37
C SER A 197 -10.03 -26.98 -7.66
N ASP A 198 -9.70 -27.16 -8.94
CA ASP A 198 -8.68 -28.10 -9.43
C ASP A 198 -7.70 -27.45 -10.43
N GLY A 199 -7.58 -26.13 -10.39
CA GLY A 199 -6.61 -25.37 -11.20
C GLY A 199 -7.04 -25.19 -12.66
N GLY A 200 -8.34 -25.30 -12.93
CA GLY A 200 -8.94 -25.16 -14.26
C GLY A 200 -9.04 -26.48 -15.03
N ALA A 201 -8.85 -27.63 -14.40
CA ALA A 201 -9.14 -28.91 -15.04
C ALA A 201 -10.65 -29.11 -15.22
N THR A 202 -11.45 -28.60 -14.27
CA THR A 202 -12.91 -28.52 -14.36
C THR A 202 -13.41 -27.16 -13.85
N PHE A 203 -14.59 -26.77 -14.34
CA PHE A 203 -15.27 -25.54 -13.94
C PHE A 203 -16.73 -25.82 -13.61
N ASP A 204 -17.11 -25.43 -12.39
CA ASP A 204 -18.51 -25.36 -11.96
C ASP A 204 -19.10 -24.01 -12.36
N THR A 205 -20.37 -24.01 -12.78
CA THR A 205 -21.11 -22.77 -13.04
C THR A 205 -21.84 -22.33 -11.77
N LEU A 206 -21.42 -21.21 -11.20
CA LEU A 206 -22.17 -20.48 -10.19
C LEU A 206 -23.14 -19.55 -10.92
N ARG A 207 -24.45 -19.81 -10.80
CA ARG A 207 -25.46 -18.92 -11.39
C ARG A 207 -25.48 -17.61 -10.62
N SER A 208 -25.15 -16.51 -11.30
CA SER A 208 -25.38 -15.17 -10.79
C SER A 208 -26.85 -14.78 -11.03
N THR A 209 -27.78 -15.15 -10.15
CA THR A 209 -29.17 -14.60 -10.21
C THR A 209 -29.24 -13.25 -9.53
N VAL A 210 -28.34 -12.32 -9.88
CA VAL A 210 -28.41 -11.01 -9.21
C VAL A 210 -29.48 -10.16 -9.90
N PRO A 211 -30.41 -9.53 -9.14
CA PRO A 211 -31.49 -8.75 -9.74
C PRO A 211 -30.95 -7.60 -10.60
N GLY A 212 -31.37 -7.57 -11.87
CA GLY A 212 -30.94 -6.57 -12.86
C GLY A 212 -29.75 -7.06 -13.68
N ALA A 213 -29.87 -6.99 -15.01
CA ALA A 213 -28.85 -7.42 -15.98
C ALA A 213 -27.63 -6.48 -16.02
N GLU A 214 -27.09 -6.13 -14.86
CA GLU A 214 -26.00 -5.17 -14.74
C GLU A 214 -24.65 -5.87 -14.90
N ARG A 215 -23.79 -5.26 -15.72
CA ARG A 215 -22.47 -5.78 -16.05
C ARG A 215 -21.58 -5.76 -14.81
N ILE A 216 -20.87 -6.87 -14.59
CA ILE A 216 -19.71 -6.89 -13.69
C ILE A 216 -18.61 -6.03 -14.33
N SER A 217 -18.03 -5.14 -13.52
CA SER A 217 -16.95 -4.24 -13.89
C SER A 217 -15.63 -4.59 -13.20
N SER A 218 -15.67 -5.42 -12.16
CA SER A 218 -14.49 -5.98 -11.51
C SER A 218 -14.83 -7.28 -10.77
N LEU A 219 -13.87 -8.21 -10.76
CA LEU A 219 -13.96 -9.48 -10.04
C LEU A 219 -12.62 -9.72 -9.35
N ARG A 220 -12.61 -9.79 -8.02
CA ARG A 220 -11.38 -10.05 -7.26
C ARG A 220 -11.71 -10.82 -6.00
N TYR A 221 -10.99 -11.91 -5.78
CA TYR A 221 -11.05 -12.68 -4.56
C TYR A 221 -9.74 -12.52 -3.80
N THR A 222 -9.86 -12.26 -2.51
CA THR A 222 -8.73 -12.17 -1.57
C THR A 222 -8.48 -13.50 -0.88
N SER A 223 -9.46 -14.40 -0.89
CA SER A 223 -9.35 -15.79 -0.44
C SER A 223 -10.42 -16.67 -1.10
N ASN A 224 -10.38 -17.98 -0.89
CA ASN A 224 -11.34 -18.94 -1.45
C ASN A 224 -12.78 -18.71 -0.98
N SER A 225 -12.99 -17.88 0.05
CA SER A 225 -14.32 -17.54 0.55
C SER A 225 -14.60 -16.04 0.54
N THR A 226 -13.62 -15.19 0.26
CA THR A 226 -13.82 -13.74 0.34
C THR A 226 -13.47 -13.09 -0.97
N GLY A 227 -14.43 -12.37 -1.55
CA GLY A 227 -14.24 -11.65 -2.80
C GLY A 227 -15.17 -10.46 -2.92
N ILE A 228 -14.79 -9.56 -3.82
CA ILE A 228 -15.53 -8.37 -4.18
C ILE A 228 -15.88 -8.45 -5.66
N ILE A 229 -17.14 -8.15 -5.95
CA ILE A 229 -17.65 -7.97 -7.30
C ILE A 229 -18.12 -6.52 -7.45
N GLY A 230 -17.49 -5.79 -8.35
CA GLY A 230 -17.98 -4.49 -8.80
C GLY A 230 -18.98 -4.65 -9.95
N ARG A 231 -20.02 -3.83 -9.96
CA ARG A 231 -20.98 -3.65 -11.06
C ARG A 231 -21.01 -2.21 -11.50
N ALA A 232 -21.64 -1.92 -12.65
CA ALA A 232 -21.73 -0.57 -13.23
C ALA A 232 -22.03 0.57 -12.24
N TYR A 233 -22.79 0.34 -11.16
CA TYR A 233 -23.09 1.37 -10.15
C TYR A 233 -22.94 0.92 -8.69
N GLN A 234 -22.60 -0.35 -8.41
CA GLN A 234 -22.58 -0.87 -7.04
C GLN A 234 -21.52 -1.94 -6.88
N SER A 235 -20.91 -2.03 -5.70
CA SER A 235 -19.95 -3.09 -5.37
C SER A 235 -20.51 -3.96 -4.25
N TYR A 236 -20.22 -5.26 -4.31
CA TYR A 236 -20.70 -6.27 -3.37
C TYR A 236 -19.53 -7.08 -2.83
N ILE A 237 -19.60 -7.46 -1.55
CA ILE A 237 -18.68 -8.45 -0.95
C ILE A 237 -19.42 -9.75 -0.70
N SER A 238 -18.76 -10.87 -0.99
CA SER A 238 -19.11 -12.20 -0.48
C SER A 238 -18.05 -12.62 0.54
N THR A 239 -18.49 -13.31 1.59
CA THR A 239 -17.61 -13.82 2.67
C THR A 239 -17.61 -15.34 2.77
N THR A 240 -18.46 -16.01 1.99
CA THR A 240 -18.52 -17.47 1.85
C THR A 240 -18.02 -17.97 0.49
N GLY A 241 -17.74 -17.09 -0.46
CA GLY A 241 -17.30 -17.42 -1.82
C GLY A 241 -18.46 -17.77 -2.75
N SER A 242 -19.68 -17.81 -2.21
CA SER A 242 -20.91 -18.15 -2.93
C SER A 242 -21.67 -16.89 -3.32
N PHE A 243 -21.33 -16.31 -4.47
CA PHE A 243 -22.18 -15.27 -5.06
C PHE A 243 -23.43 -15.90 -5.70
N PRO A 244 -24.65 -15.35 -5.51
CA PRO A 244 -25.00 -14.10 -4.80
C PRO A 244 -25.56 -14.29 -3.37
N GLU A 245 -25.70 -15.52 -2.87
CA GLU A 245 -26.56 -15.87 -1.73
C GLU A 245 -26.20 -15.16 -0.41
N ASP A 246 -24.95 -14.71 -0.25
CA ASP A 246 -24.45 -14.08 0.98
C ASP A 246 -23.94 -12.64 0.77
N THR A 247 -24.27 -12.03 -0.36
CA THR A 247 -23.66 -10.74 -0.74
C THR A 247 -24.25 -9.56 0.04
N VAL A 248 -23.36 -8.64 0.44
CA VAL A 248 -23.75 -7.37 1.07
C VAL A 248 -23.30 -6.21 0.18
N SER A 249 -24.20 -5.26 -0.08
CA SER A 249 -23.86 -4.01 -0.77
C SER A 249 -22.86 -3.22 0.06
N LEU A 250 -21.77 -2.81 -0.58
CA LEU A 250 -20.64 -2.15 0.09
C LEU A 250 -20.95 -0.72 0.50
N ILE A 251 -21.77 -0.02 -0.28
CA ILE A 251 -22.18 1.36 0.00
C ILE A 251 -23.67 1.51 -0.29
N PRO A 252 -24.53 1.41 0.74
CA PRO A 252 -25.97 1.56 0.55
C PRO A 252 -26.33 2.95 -0.01
N GLY A 253 -26.93 2.99 -1.20
CA GLY A 253 -27.46 4.20 -1.81
C GLY A 253 -26.44 5.09 -2.55
N ASP A 254 -25.16 4.72 -2.59
CA ASP A 254 -24.13 5.44 -3.33
C ASP A 254 -23.76 4.66 -4.60
N SER A 255 -23.62 5.34 -5.74
CA SER A 255 -23.41 4.70 -7.04
C SER A 255 -21.92 4.49 -7.40
N LEU A 256 -21.07 4.35 -6.38
CA LEU A 256 -19.62 4.42 -6.55
C LEU A 256 -18.98 3.04 -6.65
N LEU A 257 -18.03 2.95 -7.57
CA LEU A 257 -17.35 1.71 -7.91
C LEU A 257 -16.09 1.57 -7.09
N ILE A 258 -15.79 0.37 -6.60
CA ILE A 258 -14.45 0.08 -6.12
C ILE A 258 -13.53 -0.01 -7.34
N ARG A 259 -12.52 0.85 -7.37
CA ARG A 259 -11.47 0.81 -8.39
C ARG A 259 -10.44 -0.27 -8.07
N ASP A 260 -10.00 -0.32 -6.82
CA ASP A 260 -9.06 -1.32 -6.33
C ASP A 260 -9.24 -1.56 -4.81
N HIS A 261 -8.74 -2.68 -4.31
CA HIS A 261 -8.84 -3.04 -2.90
C HIS A 261 -7.78 -4.05 -2.49
N ILE A 262 -7.58 -4.13 -1.18
CA ILE A 262 -6.71 -5.10 -0.54
C ILE A 262 -7.35 -5.64 0.72
N GLN A 263 -6.98 -6.85 1.09
CA GLN A 263 -7.20 -7.37 2.43
C GLN A 263 -5.86 -7.45 3.17
N THR A 264 -5.84 -6.94 4.40
CA THR A 264 -4.72 -7.05 5.33
C THR A 264 -5.24 -7.51 6.69
N GLY A 265 -4.93 -8.76 7.05
CA GLY A 265 -5.54 -9.42 8.20
C GLY A 265 -7.08 -9.47 8.09
N ASN A 266 -7.77 -9.02 9.15
CA ASN A 266 -9.23 -8.93 9.21
C ASN A 266 -9.78 -7.60 8.64
N HIS A 267 -8.94 -6.81 7.98
CA HIS A 267 -9.33 -5.54 7.42
C HIS A 267 -9.30 -5.58 5.90
N LEU A 268 -10.34 -5.02 5.30
CA LEU A 268 -10.42 -4.79 3.87
C LEU A 268 -10.40 -3.28 3.63
N TYR A 269 -9.56 -2.84 2.69
CA TYR A 269 -9.47 -1.45 2.28
C TYR A 269 -9.82 -1.35 0.82
N ALA A 270 -10.63 -0.36 0.46
CA ALA A 270 -11.07 -0.15 -0.91
C ALA A 270 -10.93 1.31 -1.30
N VAL A 271 -10.43 1.55 -2.51
CA VAL A 271 -10.40 2.86 -3.13
C VAL A 271 -11.54 2.98 -4.12
N LEU A 272 -12.25 4.10 -4.07
CA LEU A 272 -13.41 4.35 -4.93
C LEU A 272 -13.01 4.99 -6.25
N ASN A 273 -13.80 4.72 -7.28
CA ASN A 273 -13.63 5.28 -8.61
C ASN A 273 -14.24 6.68 -8.62
N MET A 274 -13.49 7.65 -9.14
CA MET A 274 -13.88 9.07 -9.25
C MET A 274 -14.12 9.79 -7.92
N ASP A 275 -13.85 9.14 -6.80
CA ASP A 275 -13.95 9.71 -5.46
C ASP A 275 -12.64 9.47 -4.71
N SER A 276 -12.16 10.49 -4.02
CA SER A 276 -10.91 10.45 -3.25
C SER A 276 -11.10 9.77 -1.89
N ARG A 277 -12.27 9.18 -1.62
CA ARG A 277 -12.54 8.43 -0.38
C ARG A 277 -11.84 7.07 -0.38
N LEU A 278 -11.15 6.82 0.72
CA LEU A 278 -10.69 5.49 1.12
C LEU A 278 -11.71 4.87 2.09
N LEU A 279 -12.18 3.67 1.76
CA LEU A 279 -13.04 2.90 2.63
C LEU A 279 -12.25 1.85 3.41
N HIS A 280 -12.67 1.60 4.63
CA HIS A 280 -12.13 0.58 5.52
C HIS A 280 -13.28 -0.27 6.05
N TYR A 281 -13.15 -1.59 5.93
CA TYR A 281 -14.06 -2.58 6.46
C TYR A 281 -13.32 -3.45 7.46
N ASP A 282 -13.92 -3.63 8.63
CA ASP A 282 -13.50 -4.66 9.57
C ASP A 282 -14.43 -5.86 9.44
N ILE A 283 -13.89 -6.96 8.89
CA ILE A 283 -14.60 -8.21 8.63
C ILE A 283 -15.23 -8.76 9.91
N SER A 284 -14.61 -8.55 11.07
CA SER A 284 -15.15 -9.02 12.35
C SER A 284 -16.38 -8.23 12.80
N SER A 285 -16.44 -6.95 12.46
CA SER A 285 -17.56 -6.06 12.81
C SER A 285 -18.69 -6.08 11.79
N GLY A 286 -18.39 -6.47 10.55
CA GLY A 286 -19.33 -6.44 9.43
C GLY A 286 -19.72 -5.03 8.97
N GLN A 287 -18.98 -3.98 9.35
CA GLN A 287 -19.32 -2.58 9.06
C GLN A 287 -18.22 -1.87 8.25
N TRP A 288 -18.64 -1.02 7.31
CA TRP A 288 -17.78 -0.11 6.58
C TRP A 288 -17.69 1.24 7.28
N GLU A 289 -16.46 1.77 7.39
CA GLU A 289 -16.20 3.15 7.75
C GLU A 289 -15.38 3.85 6.64
N VAL A 290 -15.66 5.14 6.43
CA VAL A 290 -14.76 6.00 5.66
C VAL A 290 -13.51 6.22 6.51
N ASP A 291 -12.31 6.01 5.97
CA ASP A 291 -11.08 6.32 6.68
C ASP A 291 -10.94 7.84 6.79
N THR A 292 -11.44 8.41 7.88
CA THR A 292 -11.39 9.86 8.13
C THR A 292 -9.98 10.39 8.39
N ALA A 293 -8.97 9.53 8.55
CA ALA A 293 -7.57 9.97 8.57
C ALA A 293 -7.07 10.30 7.16
N TRP A 294 -7.70 9.78 6.12
CA TRP A 294 -7.45 10.18 4.73
C TRP A 294 -8.06 11.57 4.48
N ARG A 295 -7.24 12.50 4.01
CA ARG A 295 -7.61 13.91 3.81
C ARG A 295 -7.20 14.44 2.44
N ASP A 296 -6.59 13.61 1.60
CA ASP A 296 -6.23 14.04 0.26
C ASP A 296 -7.48 13.98 -0.63
N ASN A 297 -7.66 15.01 -1.44
CA ASN A 297 -8.73 15.08 -2.43
C ASN A 297 -8.24 14.62 -3.81
N ASP A 298 -7.02 14.09 -3.90
CA ASP A 298 -6.48 13.52 -5.13
C ASP A 298 -7.09 12.16 -5.45
N PHE A 299 -7.16 11.87 -6.74
CA PHE A 299 -7.71 10.64 -7.27
C PHE A 299 -6.86 9.43 -6.83
N LEU A 300 -7.49 8.42 -6.26
CA LEU A 300 -6.84 7.20 -5.82
C LEU A 300 -6.66 6.23 -7.00
N SER A 301 -5.42 5.96 -7.37
CA SER A 301 -5.12 5.15 -8.55
C SER A 301 -4.97 3.66 -8.24
N ASP A 302 -4.36 3.31 -7.10
CA ASP A 302 -4.05 1.92 -6.72
C ASP A 302 -3.80 1.78 -5.20
N ILE A 303 -3.97 0.58 -4.64
CA ILE A 303 -3.72 0.32 -3.21
C ILE A 303 -2.97 -1.01 -3.01
N ALA A 304 -1.98 -1.02 -2.12
CA ALA A 304 -1.20 -2.21 -1.80
C ALA A 304 -1.05 -2.41 -0.28
N GLY A 305 -1.17 -3.66 0.16
CA GLY A 305 -0.95 -4.06 1.56
C GLY A 305 0.43 -4.66 1.77
N MET A 306 1.02 -4.41 2.93
CA MET A 306 2.27 -5.02 3.38
C MET A 306 1.97 -6.10 4.43
N PRO A 307 2.78 -7.16 4.54
CA PRO A 307 2.55 -8.23 5.52
C PRO A 307 2.56 -7.76 6.99
N ASP A 308 3.26 -6.66 7.31
CA ASP A 308 3.26 -6.05 8.64
C ASP A 308 1.96 -5.29 8.96
N GLY A 309 1.01 -5.24 8.02
CA GLY A 309 -0.27 -4.54 8.13
C GLY A 309 -0.24 -3.12 7.56
N SER A 310 0.93 -2.61 7.15
CA SER A 310 1.02 -1.28 6.55
C SER A 310 0.32 -1.25 5.20
N ILE A 311 -0.15 -0.07 4.81
CA ILE A 311 -0.93 0.14 3.58
C ILE A 311 -0.29 1.27 2.79
N LEU A 312 -0.20 1.06 1.49
CA LEU A 312 0.25 2.03 0.51
C LEU A 312 -0.93 2.42 -0.38
N VAL A 313 -1.08 3.71 -0.62
CA VAL A 313 -2.09 4.24 -1.55
C VAL A 313 -1.39 5.13 -2.55
N ASN A 314 -1.61 4.84 -3.82
CA ASN A 314 -1.16 5.68 -4.92
C ASN A 314 -2.26 6.68 -5.26
N THR A 315 -1.87 7.93 -5.51
CA THR A 315 -2.76 8.96 -6.06
C THR A 315 -2.22 9.46 -7.39
N ASN A 316 -2.79 10.50 -8.00
CA ASN A 316 -2.18 11.05 -9.21
C ASN A 316 -0.88 11.81 -8.93
N THR A 317 -0.73 12.38 -7.73
CA THR A 317 0.33 13.32 -7.36
C THR A 317 1.28 12.83 -6.28
N ALA A 318 0.98 11.68 -5.65
CA ALA A 318 1.73 11.19 -4.52
C ALA A 318 1.57 9.69 -4.27
N LEU A 319 2.58 9.12 -3.61
CA LEU A 319 2.47 7.87 -2.88
C LEU A 319 2.27 8.18 -1.39
N TYR A 320 1.32 7.51 -0.73
CA TYR A 320 1.10 7.61 0.71
C TYR A 320 1.26 6.24 1.37
N MET A 321 1.77 6.24 2.60
CA MET A 321 1.87 5.05 3.45
C MET A 321 1.19 5.31 4.79
N LYS A 322 0.36 4.35 5.24
CA LYS A 322 -0.15 4.25 6.61
C LYS A 322 0.51 3.04 7.26
N ARG A 323 1.27 3.27 8.32
CA ARG A 323 1.98 2.20 9.04
C ARG A 323 1.06 1.49 10.03
N ALA A 324 1.20 0.17 10.12
CA ALA A 324 0.45 -0.63 11.10
C ALA A 324 0.87 -0.39 12.54
N ASP A 325 2.14 -0.06 12.78
CA ASP A 325 2.69 0.05 14.13
C ASP A 325 2.18 1.28 14.91
N GLY A 326 1.39 2.17 14.29
CA GLY A 326 0.88 3.38 14.94
C GLY A 326 2.00 4.27 15.50
N HIS A 327 3.27 3.98 15.16
CA HIS A 327 4.39 4.74 15.67
C HIS A 327 4.37 6.06 14.91
N VAL A 328 4.12 7.12 15.67
CA VAL A 328 4.16 8.50 15.19
C VAL A 328 5.60 8.75 14.74
N GLY A 329 5.86 8.55 13.46
CA GLY A 329 7.00 9.17 12.80
C GLY A 329 6.74 10.66 12.89
N THR A 330 7.31 11.34 13.89
CA THR A 330 7.49 12.78 13.78
C THR A 330 8.28 12.97 12.49
N LYS A 331 7.64 13.63 11.52
CA LYS A 331 8.29 13.99 10.27
C LYS A 331 9.58 14.71 10.68
N ASN A 332 10.73 14.09 10.43
CA ASN A 332 12.01 14.80 10.44
C ASN A 332 11.98 15.75 9.25
N ILE A 333 11.21 16.84 9.38
CA ILE A 333 11.57 18.11 8.78
C ILE A 333 13.00 18.32 9.27
N PRO A 334 14.00 18.53 8.40
CA PRO A 334 15.31 18.94 8.87
C PRO A 334 15.07 20.21 9.69
N ALA A 335 15.08 20.07 11.02
CA ALA A 335 14.73 21.16 11.88
C ALA A 335 15.81 22.22 11.62
N PRO A 336 15.44 23.44 11.22
CA PRO A 336 16.43 24.52 11.08
C PRO A 336 17.14 24.81 12.42
N ASN A 337 16.71 24.17 13.51
CA ASN A 337 17.19 24.38 14.87
C ASN A 337 17.77 23.09 15.49
N LYS A 338 18.44 22.24 14.70
CA LYS A 338 19.07 21.01 15.24
C LYS A 338 20.26 21.35 16.14
N ILE A 339 20.30 20.70 17.30
CA ILE A 339 21.41 20.72 18.24
C ILE A 339 21.97 19.30 18.31
N THR A 340 23.25 19.15 18.58
CA THR A 340 23.89 17.85 18.79
C THR A 340 24.75 17.93 20.03
N ILE A 341 24.55 16.99 20.95
CA ILE A 341 25.31 16.90 22.18
C ILE A 341 26.23 15.69 22.16
N TYR A 342 27.45 15.84 22.67
CA TYR A 342 28.48 14.80 22.65
C TYR A 342 29.51 15.02 23.77
N PRO A 343 30.18 13.97 24.27
CA PRO A 343 29.82 12.57 24.09
C PRO A 343 28.45 12.27 24.70
N ASN A 344 27.75 11.27 24.18
CA ASN A 344 26.52 10.75 24.77
C ASN A 344 26.51 9.24 24.53
N PRO A 345 26.73 8.39 25.55
CA PRO A 345 26.82 8.70 26.99
C PRO A 345 28.02 9.58 27.38
N SER A 346 27.94 10.27 28.53
CA SER A 346 29.01 11.14 29.06
C SER A 346 29.32 10.89 30.53
N GLU A 347 30.60 11.02 30.89
CA GLU A 347 31.08 10.99 32.28
C GLU A 347 30.89 12.37 32.94
N ASP A 348 31.74 13.36 32.65
CA ASP A 348 31.73 14.62 33.41
C ASP A 348 31.35 15.86 32.61
N LYS A 349 31.42 15.79 31.27
CA LYS A 349 31.23 16.96 30.40
C LYS A 349 30.39 16.65 29.18
N LEU A 350 29.48 17.57 28.86
CA LEU A 350 28.67 17.53 27.65
C LEU A 350 29.01 18.75 26.77
N TYR A 351 29.39 18.51 25.52
CA TYR A 351 29.62 19.54 24.52
C TYR A 351 28.41 19.68 23.62
N MET A 352 28.20 20.89 23.10
CA MET A 352 27.08 21.19 22.22
C MET A 352 27.56 21.74 20.88
N LYS A 353 27.00 21.22 19.79
CA LYS A 353 27.10 21.80 18.44
C LYS A 353 25.70 22.23 17.99
N HIS A 354 25.57 23.47 17.53
CA HIS A 354 24.30 24.03 17.07
C HIS A 354 24.52 24.92 15.85
N ALA A 355 23.45 25.24 15.13
CA ALA A 355 23.53 26.11 13.97
C ALA A 355 23.92 27.57 14.37
N PRO A 356 24.70 28.30 13.55
CA PRO A 356 25.22 29.62 13.90
C PRO A 356 24.16 30.71 14.10
N HIS A 357 22.92 30.51 13.62
CA HIS A 357 21.81 31.45 13.81
C HIS A 357 21.07 31.27 15.14
N LEU A 358 21.28 30.15 15.85
CA LEU A 358 20.68 29.93 17.15
C LEU A 358 21.35 30.79 18.23
N ARG A 359 20.53 31.40 19.07
CA ARG A 359 20.93 32.21 20.23
C ARG A 359 20.14 31.72 21.43
N PHE A 360 20.82 31.45 22.54
CA PHE A 360 20.20 30.93 23.74
C PHE A 360 20.27 31.95 24.88
N SER A 361 19.19 32.00 25.67
CA SER A 361 19.05 32.84 26.86
C SER A 361 19.36 32.08 28.15
N SER A 362 19.09 30.77 28.19
CA SER A 362 19.36 29.91 29.35
C SER A 362 19.45 28.43 28.96
N ALA A 363 20.06 27.63 29.83
CA ALA A 363 20.03 26.18 29.72
C ALA A 363 19.87 25.50 31.08
N TYR A 364 19.13 24.40 31.12
CA TYR A 364 18.78 23.65 32.32
C TYR A 364 18.97 22.15 32.09
N ILE A 365 19.35 21.43 33.14
CA ILE A 365 19.33 19.96 33.14
C ILE A 365 18.18 19.49 34.01
N LEU A 366 17.31 18.67 33.43
CA LEU A 366 16.11 18.12 34.04
C LEU A 366 16.22 16.60 34.17
N ASP A 367 15.62 16.03 35.20
CA ASP A 367 15.28 14.59 35.17
C ASP A 367 13.99 14.33 34.38
N TYR A 368 13.64 13.06 34.19
CA TYR A 368 12.44 12.65 33.44
C TYR A 368 11.12 13.09 34.11
N SER A 369 11.14 13.50 35.38
CA SER A 369 9.97 14.08 36.06
C SER A 369 9.83 15.59 35.79
N GLY A 370 10.79 16.20 35.07
CA GLY A 370 10.85 17.63 34.79
C GLY A 370 11.47 18.46 35.92
N ARG A 371 12.02 17.81 36.96
CA ARG A 371 12.69 18.50 38.06
C ARG A 371 14.06 19.00 37.60
N ARG A 372 14.34 20.29 37.85
CA ARG A 372 15.62 20.95 37.53
C ARG A 372 16.71 20.50 38.51
N HIS A 373 17.81 19.96 37.96
CA HIS A 373 19.01 19.58 38.72
C HIS A 373 20.11 20.62 38.60
N LEU A 374 20.33 21.18 37.40
CA LEU A 374 21.37 22.17 37.15
C LEU A 374 20.85 23.31 36.28
N SER A 375 21.34 24.52 36.56
CA SER A 375 21.24 25.68 35.66
C SER A 375 22.63 25.94 35.09
N VAL A 376 22.74 25.94 33.77
CA VAL A 376 24.02 26.10 33.09
C VAL A 376 24.21 27.59 32.75
N PRO A 377 25.35 28.20 33.11
CA PRO A 377 25.67 29.55 32.68
C PRO A 377 25.87 29.59 31.15
N PHE A 378 25.05 30.37 30.44
CA PHE A 378 25.21 30.58 29.00
C PHE A 378 26.09 31.81 28.74
N PRO A 379 27.01 31.84 27.74
CA PRO A 379 27.14 30.95 26.58
C PRO A 379 28.35 29.99 26.64
N GLN A 380 28.43 29.16 27.68
CA GLN A 380 29.44 28.09 27.71
C GLN A 380 29.10 26.99 26.68
N GLN A 381 30.12 26.54 25.93
CA GLN A 381 29.99 25.45 24.95
C GLN A 381 30.17 24.06 25.56
N ASP A 382 30.82 23.98 26.72
CA ASP A 382 30.91 22.78 27.55
C ASP A 382 30.04 22.92 28.81
N ILE A 383 29.34 21.85 29.14
CA ILE A 383 28.41 21.76 30.26
C ILE A 383 28.98 20.73 31.24
N ASP A 384 29.32 21.19 32.44
CA ASP A 384 29.77 20.30 33.51
C ASP A 384 28.57 19.56 34.12
N ILE A 385 28.62 18.24 34.05
CA ILE A 385 27.60 17.31 34.55
C ILE A 385 28.15 16.36 35.62
N SER A 386 29.37 16.60 36.11
CA SER A 386 30.04 15.75 37.11
C SER A 386 29.25 15.60 38.42
N ALA A 387 28.43 16.60 38.77
CA ALA A 387 27.58 16.59 39.97
C ALA A 387 26.32 15.72 39.84
N LEU A 388 25.99 15.23 38.64
CA LEU A 388 24.82 14.38 38.41
C LEU A 388 25.10 12.93 38.79
N GLN A 389 24.08 12.25 39.30
CA GLN A 389 24.13 10.80 39.50
C GLN A 389 24.01 10.08 38.13
N PRO A 390 24.52 8.84 37.99
CA PRO A 390 24.31 8.05 36.78
C PRO A 390 22.82 7.92 36.43
N GLY A 391 22.46 8.17 35.17
CA GLY A 391 21.06 8.15 34.75
C GLY A 391 20.76 8.95 33.48
N TYR A 392 19.48 8.99 33.12
CA TYR A 392 18.99 9.75 31.96
C TYR A 392 18.54 11.14 32.35
N TYR A 393 18.99 12.13 31.58
CA TYR A 393 18.68 13.54 31.79
C TYR A 393 18.25 14.21 30.48
N ILE A 394 17.54 15.33 30.62
CA ILE A 394 17.10 16.19 29.53
C ILE A 394 17.85 17.52 29.67
N LEU A 395 18.62 17.90 28.65
CA LEU A 395 19.12 19.26 28.47
C LEU A 395 18.02 20.10 27.82
N GLU A 396 17.50 21.09 28.54
CA GLU A 396 16.54 22.08 28.04
C GLU A 396 17.25 23.41 27.77
N LEU A 397 17.12 23.93 26.55
CA LEU A 397 17.72 25.17 26.08
C LEU A 397 16.63 26.16 25.72
N GLN A 398 16.64 27.34 26.33
CA GLN A 398 15.76 28.43 25.93
C GLN A 398 16.45 29.34 24.94
N THR A 399 15.81 29.62 23.81
CA THR A 399 16.30 30.55 22.81
C THR A 399 15.90 31.99 23.15
N THR A 400 16.60 32.97 22.58
CA THR A 400 16.25 34.40 22.78
C THR A 400 14.90 34.79 22.18
N ASP A 401 14.34 33.98 21.26
CA ASP A 401 12.97 34.11 20.74
C ASP A 401 11.93 33.31 21.54
N ASN A 402 12.23 32.98 22.81
CA ASN A 402 11.35 32.29 23.77
C ASN A 402 10.89 30.88 23.33
N LYS A 403 11.65 30.18 22.48
CA LYS A 403 11.42 28.76 22.18
C LYS A 403 12.27 27.88 23.09
N SER A 404 11.80 26.66 23.32
CA SER A 404 12.54 25.64 24.07
C SER A 404 13.00 24.53 23.13
N ILE A 405 14.27 24.14 23.24
CA ILE A 405 14.87 23.01 22.52
C ILE A 405 15.34 22.01 23.58
N ARG A 406 15.05 20.72 23.39
CA ARG A 406 15.36 19.67 24.36
C ARG A 406 16.14 18.54 23.72
N GLU A 407 17.20 18.09 24.39
CA GLU A 407 18.00 16.93 23.99
C GLU A 407 18.21 15.99 25.19
N THR A 408 18.29 14.68 24.93
CA THR A 408 18.46 13.67 25.99
C THR A 408 19.87 13.12 26.01
N PHE A 409 20.42 12.92 27.21
CA PHE A 409 21.72 12.26 27.38
C PHE A 409 21.73 11.29 28.56
N MET A 410 22.69 10.38 28.50
CA MET A 410 23.00 9.45 29.58
C MET A 410 24.26 9.91 30.31
N LYS A 411 24.15 10.13 31.62
CA LYS A 411 25.27 10.26 32.55
C LYS A 411 25.71 8.85 32.97
N LEU A 412 26.98 8.53 32.75
CA LEU A 412 27.60 7.28 33.20
C LEU A 412 27.88 7.28 34.70
#